data_AF-A0A7W8A6C3-F1
#
_entry.id   AF-A0A7W8A6C3-F1
#
_cell.length_a   1.000
_cell.length_b   1.000
_cell.length_c   1.000
_cell.angle_alpha   90.00
_cell.angle_beta   90.00
_cell.angle_gamma   90.00
#
_symmetry.space_group_name_H-M   'P 1'
#
loop_
_entity.id
_entity.type
_entity.pdbx_description
1 polymer ?
#
loop_
_entity_poly.entity_id
_entity_poly.type
_entity_poly.pdbx_seq_one_letter_code
_entity_poly.pdbx_strand_id
1 'polypeptide(L)'
;MASTYTGERRTHLEALAELLPAHGLVGRMVGGDDPVLWAWHPRSGKQTIIFATPAHRGWMFLWSPGGQGSADDLDQTARSLRDTLSVELG
;
A
#
# COMPACT_ATOMS: atom_id res chain seq x y z
N MET A 1 24.96 2.72 -1.30
CA MET A 1 23.95 3.69 -0.81
C MET A 1 22.50 3.31 -1.14
N ALA A 2 22.22 2.33 -2.03
CA ALA A 2 20.85 1.84 -2.28
C ALA A 2 20.21 1.07 -1.09
N SER A 3 21.04 0.46 -0.23
CA SER A 3 20.60 -0.46 0.83
C SER A 3 19.65 0.16 1.88
N THR A 4 19.86 1.43 2.26
CA THR A 4 19.02 2.07 3.31
C THR A 4 17.60 2.31 2.82
N TYR A 5 17.48 2.75 1.56
CA TYR A 5 16.18 3.04 0.94
C TYR A 5 15.34 1.79 0.73
N THR A 6 15.96 0.66 0.38
CA THR A 6 15.27 -0.62 0.23
C THR A 6 14.71 -1.13 1.56
N GLY A 7 15.49 -1.03 2.65
CA GLY A 7 15.05 -1.47 3.98
C GLY A 7 13.87 -0.63 4.49
N GLU A 8 13.97 0.68 4.40
CA GLU A 8 12.91 1.60 4.85
C GLU A 8 11.63 1.45 4.01
N ARG A 9 11.76 1.29 2.68
CA ARG A 9 10.62 0.98 1.80
C ARG A 9 9.88 -0.28 2.28
N ARG A 10 10.63 -1.35 2.57
CA ARG A 10 10.08 -2.61 3.05
C ARG A 10 9.31 -2.41 4.35
N THR A 11 9.91 -1.73 5.32
CA THR A 11 9.27 -1.44 6.61
C THR A 11 7.94 -0.69 6.44
N HIS A 12 7.89 0.32 5.57
CA HIS A 12 6.64 1.04 5.31
C HIS A 12 5.57 0.15 4.66
N LEU A 13 5.95 -0.68 3.68
CA LEU A 13 5.01 -1.60 3.03
C LEU A 13 4.50 -2.68 3.99
N GLU A 14 5.37 -3.23 4.85
CA GLU A 14 5.01 -4.20 5.88
C GLU A 14 4.04 -3.60 6.90
N ALA A 15 4.32 -2.39 7.39
CA ALA A 15 3.43 -1.69 8.32
C ALA A 15 2.04 -1.44 7.72
N LEU A 16 1.97 -1.06 6.44
CA LEU A 16 0.69 -0.93 5.76
C LEU A 16 0.00 -2.31 5.62
N ALA A 17 0.73 -3.35 5.24
CA ALA A 17 0.20 -4.71 5.06
C ALA A 17 -0.41 -5.28 6.34
N GLU A 18 0.22 -5.03 7.49
CA GLU A 18 -0.28 -5.42 8.82
C GLU A 18 -1.61 -4.74 9.16
N LEU A 19 -1.81 -3.50 8.70
CA LEU A 19 -3.02 -2.74 8.98
C LEU A 19 -4.19 -3.10 8.04
N LEU A 20 -3.92 -3.56 6.82
CA LEU A 20 -4.95 -3.84 5.81
C LEU A 20 -6.11 -4.75 6.29
N PRO A 21 -5.88 -5.83 7.06
CA PRO A 21 -6.96 -6.68 7.58
C PRO A 21 -7.97 -5.92 8.45
N ALA A 22 -7.53 -4.93 9.24
CA ALA A 22 -8.43 -4.12 10.06
C ALA A 22 -9.39 -3.26 9.21
N HIS A 23 -9.01 -2.97 7.96
CA HIS A 23 -9.84 -2.25 6.99
C HIS A 23 -10.58 -3.19 6.02
N GLY A 24 -10.56 -4.50 6.27
CA GLY A 24 -11.24 -5.51 5.45
C GLY A 24 -10.53 -5.80 4.12
N LEU A 25 -9.25 -5.48 4.02
CA LEU A 25 -8.39 -5.80 2.89
C LEU A 25 -7.43 -6.93 3.24
N VAL A 26 -6.79 -7.51 2.23
CA VAL A 26 -5.68 -8.44 2.42
C VAL A 26 -4.46 -7.89 1.70
N GLY A 27 -3.29 -8.02 2.32
CA GLY A 27 -2.01 -7.57 1.79
C GLY A 27 -0.98 -8.69 1.75
N ARG A 28 -0.14 -8.70 0.71
CA ARG A 28 1.01 -9.60 0.59
C ARG A 28 2.21 -8.89 -0.02
N MET A 29 3.37 -9.00 0.64
CA MET A 29 4.64 -8.54 0.09
C MET A 29 5.04 -9.36 -1.14
N VAL A 30 5.46 -8.66 -2.20
CA VAL A 30 5.93 -9.24 -3.48
C VAL A 30 7.23 -8.55 -3.87
N GLY A 31 8.14 -9.27 -4.52
CA GLY A 31 9.45 -8.75 -4.92
C GLY A 31 10.51 -8.93 -3.83
N GLY A 32 11.76 -9.14 -4.26
CA GLY A 32 12.91 -9.34 -3.38
C GLY A 32 13.55 -8.01 -2.98
N ASP A 33 14.47 -7.54 -3.82
CA ASP A 33 15.27 -6.33 -3.54
C ASP A 33 14.51 -5.02 -3.80
N ASP A 34 13.46 -5.05 -4.61
CA ASP A 34 12.51 -3.95 -4.80
C ASP A 34 11.11 -4.41 -4.39
N PRO A 35 10.81 -4.43 -3.08
CA PRO A 35 9.54 -4.93 -2.58
C PRO A 35 8.40 -3.98 -2.95
N VAL A 36 7.25 -4.57 -3.25
CA VAL A 36 5.95 -3.93 -3.43
C VAL A 36 4.89 -4.66 -2.60
N LEU A 37 3.76 -4.02 -2.35
CA LEU A 37 2.65 -4.64 -1.64
C LEU A 37 1.51 -4.94 -2.62
N TRP A 38 1.17 -6.20 -2.79
CA TRP A 38 -0.05 -6.61 -3.48
C TRP A 38 -1.22 -6.59 -2.50
N ALA A 39 -2.26 -5.82 -2.79
CA ALA A 39 -3.43 -5.68 -1.94
C ALA A 39 -4.72 -5.98 -2.71
N TRP A 40 -5.68 -6.61 -2.04
CA TRP A 40 -6.98 -6.92 -2.64
C TRP A 40 -8.12 -6.87 -1.63
N HIS A 41 -9.31 -6.61 -2.14
CA HIS A 41 -10.55 -6.67 -1.36
C HIS A 41 -11.20 -8.05 -1.57
N PRO A 42 -11.34 -8.87 -0.51
CA PRO A 42 -11.70 -10.28 -0.62
C PRO A 42 -13.12 -10.53 -1.14
N ARG A 43 -14.03 -9.54 -1.02
CA ARG A 43 -15.42 -9.70 -1.48
C ARG A 43 -15.64 -9.23 -2.92
N SER A 44 -14.99 -8.14 -3.33
CA SER A 44 -15.15 -7.59 -4.68
C SER A 44 -14.16 -8.20 -5.69
N GLY A 45 -13.11 -8.86 -5.20
CA GLY A 45 -12.02 -9.41 -6.03
C GLY A 45 -11.11 -8.35 -6.65
N LYS A 46 -11.36 -7.05 -6.40
CA LYS A 46 -10.51 -5.96 -6.89
C LYS A 46 -9.17 -5.98 -6.18
N GLN A 47 -8.12 -5.72 -6.95
CA GLN A 47 -6.73 -5.82 -6.51
C GLN A 47 -5.87 -4.73 -7.14
N THR A 48 -4.78 -4.38 -6.47
CA THR A 48 -3.79 -3.42 -6.96
C THR A 48 -2.41 -3.70 -6.38
N ILE A 49 -1.39 -3.11 -6.99
CA ILE A 49 -0.01 -3.11 -6.48
C ILE A 49 0.27 -1.72 -5.91
N ILE A 50 0.83 -1.70 -4.71
CA ILE A 50 1.19 -0.50 -3.98
C ILE A 50 2.71 -0.37 -3.98
N PHE A 51 3.18 0.78 -4.42
CA PHE A 51 4.58 1.19 -4.36
C PHE A 51 4.77 2.15 -3.19
N ALA A 52 5.93 2.07 -2.53
CA ALA A 52 6.36 3.06 -1.55
C ALA A 52 7.57 3.83 -2.12
N THR A 53 7.44 5.16 -2.15
CA THR A 53 8.48 6.06 -2.62
C THR A 53 8.74 7.12 -1.56
N PRO A 54 10.00 7.56 -1.37
CA PRO A 54 10.26 8.79 -0.65
C PRO A 54 9.55 9.98 -1.28
N ALA A 55 9.20 10.93 -0.43
CA ALA A 55 8.67 12.22 -0.79
C ALA A 55 9.49 13.34 -0.14
N HIS A 56 9.17 14.60 -0.44
CA HIS A 56 9.80 15.76 0.22
C HIS A 56 9.66 15.71 1.76
N ARG A 57 8.63 15.05 2.28
CA ARG A 57 8.44 14.74 3.69
C ARG A 57 7.99 13.29 3.83
N GLY A 58 8.78 12.48 4.52
CA GLY A 58 8.47 11.07 4.79
C GLY A 58 8.32 10.25 3.51
N TRP A 59 7.35 9.34 3.53
CA TRP A 59 7.10 8.37 2.48
C TRP A 59 5.65 8.44 2.00
N MET A 60 5.48 8.18 0.70
CA MET A 60 4.18 8.06 0.08
C MET A 60 3.99 6.68 -0.53
N PHE A 61 2.78 6.17 -0.38
CA PHE A 61 2.26 5.03 -1.10
C PHE A 61 1.53 5.47 -2.35
N LEU A 62 1.68 4.70 -3.43
CA LEU A 62 1.06 4.94 -4.73
C LEU A 62 0.41 3.66 -5.23
N TRP A 63 -0.82 3.72 -5.71
CA TRP A 63 -1.53 2.59 -6.31
C TRP A 63 -2.47 3.02 -7.43
N SER A 64 -2.86 2.06 -8.26
CA SER A 64 -3.82 2.28 -9.34
C SER A 64 -5.25 1.87 -8.95
N PRO A 65 -6.29 2.56 -9.44
CA PRO A 65 -6.22 3.80 -10.24
C PRO A 65 -6.00 5.06 -9.38
N GLY A 66 -4.91 5.80 -9.65
CA GLY A 66 -4.68 7.19 -9.21
C GLY A 66 -4.61 7.44 -7.70
N GLY A 67 -4.56 6.41 -6.87
CA GLY A 67 -4.60 6.53 -5.43
C GLY A 67 -3.22 6.76 -4.83
N GLN A 68 -3.19 7.57 -3.77
CA GLN A 68 -1.99 7.83 -2.99
C GLN A 68 -2.32 7.98 -1.50
N GLY A 69 -1.34 7.72 -0.64
CA GLY A 69 -1.47 7.87 0.81
C GLY A 69 -0.13 8.11 1.50
N SER A 70 -0.14 8.69 2.68
CA SER A 70 1.08 8.99 3.45
C SER A 70 1.43 7.84 4.39
N ALA A 71 2.73 7.55 4.53
CA ALA A 71 3.22 6.65 5.57
C ALA A 71 3.07 7.20 7.00
N ASP A 72 2.87 8.51 7.14
CA ASP A 72 2.63 9.16 8.44
C ASP A 72 1.18 9.00 8.94
N ASP A 73 0.26 8.56 8.06
CA ASP A 73 -1.15 8.29 8.39
C ASP A 73 -1.61 7.01 7.67
N LEU A 74 -1.22 5.87 8.24
CA LEU A 74 -1.55 4.55 7.69
C LEU A 74 -3.05 4.25 7.74
N ASP A 75 -3.75 4.74 8.76
CA ASP A 75 -5.20 4.55 8.89
C ASP A 75 -5.96 5.23 7.77
N GLN A 76 -5.67 6.50 7.50
CA GLN A 76 -6.27 7.21 6.36
C GLN A 76 -5.86 6.57 5.03
N THR A 77 -4.60 6.16 4.90
CA THR A 77 -4.10 5.49 3.69
C THR A 77 -4.86 4.18 3.42
N ALA A 78 -5.05 3.34 4.44
CA ALA A 78 -5.76 2.07 4.31
C ALA A 78 -7.25 2.27 3.97
N ARG A 79 -7.89 3.31 4.52
CA ARG A 79 -9.26 3.70 4.15
C ARG A 79 -9.36 4.11 2.69
N SER A 80 -8.49 5.01 2.23
CA SER A 80 -8.48 5.46 0.83
C SER A 80 -8.24 4.30 -0.15
N LEU A 81 -7.35 3.37 0.21
CA LEU A 81 -7.11 2.16 -0.57
C LEU A 81 -8.36 1.28 -0.61
N ARG A 82 -9.03 1.08 0.54
CA ARG A 82 -10.27 0.30 0.62
C ARG A 82 -11.34 0.91 -0.28
N ASP A 83 -11.54 2.21 -0.22
CA ASP A 83 -12.53 2.90 -1.06
C ASP A 83 -12.22 2.68 -2.54
N THR A 84 -10.95 2.82 -2.93
CA THR A 84 -10.47 2.53 -4.30
C THR A 84 -10.85 1.12 -4.76
N LEU A 85 -10.71 0.11 -3.89
CA LEU A 85 -10.98 -1.30 -4.20
C LEU A 85 -12.45 -1.72 -3.97
N SER A 86 -13.26 -0.85 -3.36
CA SER A 86 -14.68 -1.10 -3.08
C SER A 86 -15.61 -0.54 -4.13
N VAL A 87 -15.21 0.50 -4.88
CA VAL A 87 -16.04 1.08 -5.95
C VAL A 87 -16.35 0.00 -6.98
N GLU A 88 -17.61 -0.44 -7.11
CA GLU A 88 -18.08 -1.18 -8.29
C GLU A 88 -18.00 -0.24 -9.48
N LEU A 89 -17.34 -0.65 -10.57
CA LEU A 89 -17.64 -0.01 -11.85
C LEU A 89 -19.01 -0.59 -12.21
N GLY A 90 -20.06 0.16 -11.88
CA GLY A 90 -21.42 -0.11 -12.37
C GLY A 90 -21.48 0.02 -13.89
#